data_AF-A0A919I8Q5-F1
#
_entry.id   AF-A0A919I8Q5-F1
#
_cell.length_a   1.000
_cell.length_b   1.000
_cell.length_c   1.000
_cell.angle_alpha   90.00
_cell.angle_beta   90.00
_cell.angle_gamma   90.00
#
_symmetry.space_group_name_H-M   'P 1'
#
loop_
_entity.id
_entity.type
_entity.pdbx_description
1 polymer ?
#
loop_
_entity_poly.entity_id
_entity_poly.type
_entity_poly.pdbx_seq_one_letter_code
_entity_poly.pdbx_strand_id
1 'polypeptide(L)'
;MRLSIILFIFFSFAPSFAQQVTPLANGYYVVVSTFMRHQSKEAASYSETLNKRGFHSGYGLEEGKGFVYVYLESYNFSQFRQAIDRMMLARSKDSFAAAWVLKIKDGREIKEGTPVTDSITVKSVTPERQETVTASLVTEYIPNPTPKPVIKPQHLGNTPIFLSVIQKSNQKVLNGTVKILDADNSKVLGSVKANGYFTIPDPKSKTGSISLVASAFGFKDITQSINYKETERDTLNEDVTLFGNFFMVTFEMERITKGSSSTLSGVTFFNDAAIMVPTSQDQLLGVLEMLNQEPKMRIRIEGHTNGNARGDIVYMGSSKNYFALGKDVVRDKGSAKELSQARAEVIKSWLVNEGIAEDRIEAVGMGGNKPIYDSKSSFARRNGRVELTVLD
;
A
#
# COMPACT_ATOMS: atom_id res chain seq x y z
N MET A 1 -16.59 14.44 69.47
CA MET A 1 -15.51 14.13 68.50
C MET A 1 -16.05 13.10 67.51
N ARG A 2 -16.37 13.50 66.27
CA ARG A 2 -16.86 12.57 65.23
C ARG A 2 -15.65 11.94 64.53
N LEU A 3 -15.61 10.62 64.53
CA LEU A 3 -14.55 9.79 63.95
C LEU A 3 -14.88 9.55 62.47
N SER A 4 -14.17 10.19 61.55
CA SER A 4 -14.32 9.95 60.11
C SER A 4 -13.44 8.79 59.68
N ILE A 5 -14.06 7.68 59.29
CA ILE A 5 -13.39 6.50 58.70
C ILE A 5 -13.16 6.81 57.22
N ILE A 6 -11.89 6.93 56.81
CA ILE A 6 -11.49 7.09 55.41
C ILE A 6 -11.32 5.70 54.81
N LEU A 7 -12.24 5.34 53.90
CA LEU A 7 -12.21 4.10 53.12
C LEU A 7 -11.26 4.29 51.93
N PHE A 8 -10.08 3.66 51.96
CA PHE A 8 -9.19 3.59 50.81
C PHE A 8 -9.67 2.51 49.84
N ILE A 9 -10.27 2.93 48.72
CA ILE A 9 -10.58 2.05 47.59
C ILE A 9 -9.29 1.88 46.78
N PHE A 10 -8.64 0.71 46.91
CA PHE A 10 -7.55 0.31 46.01
C PHE A 10 -8.15 -0.06 44.64
N PHE A 11 -8.02 0.83 43.66
CA PHE A 11 -8.20 0.49 42.26
C PHE A 11 -7.00 -0.36 41.82
N SER A 12 -7.19 -1.67 41.74
CA SER A 12 -6.28 -2.56 41.02
C SER A 12 -6.39 -2.26 39.53
N PHE A 13 -5.54 -1.38 39.01
CA PHE A 13 -5.29 -1.26 37.58
C PHE A 13 -4.56 -2.52 37.14
N ALA A 14 -5.29 -3.52 36.66
CA ALA A 14 -4.70 -4.55 35.82
C ALA A 14 -4.28 -3.86 34.51
N PRO A 15 -2.98 -3.84 34.14
CA PRO A 15 -2.59 -3.40 32.81
C PRO A 15 -3.30 -4.30 31.80
N SER A 16 -4.14 -3.71 30.96
CA SER A 16 -4.71 -4.39 29.80
C SER A 16 -3.57 -4.67 28.84
N PHE A 17 -2.91 -5.81 29.00
CA PHE A 17 -1.95 -6.31 28.03
C PHE A 17 -2.72 -6.50 26.72
N ALA A 18 -2.39 -5.69 25.70
CA ALA A 18 -2.86 -5.94 24.36
C ALA A 18 -2.40 -7.35 23.97
N GLN A 19 -3.34 -8.27 23.81
CA GLN A 19 -3.06 -9.65 23.43
C GLN A 19 -2.32 -9.63 22.09
N GLN A 20 -1.03 -9.91 22.11
CA GLN A 20 -0.23 -10.01 20.89
C GLN A 20 -0.78 -11.17 20.05
N VAL A 21 -1.02 -10.92 18.76
CA VAL A 21 -1.43 -11.96 17.82
C VAL A 21 -0.36 -13.05 17.76
N THR A 22 -0.78 -14.29 17.95
CA THR A 22 0.12 -15.45 17.97
C THR A 22 0.47 -15.92 16.57
N PRO A 23 1.71 -16.36 16.31
CA PRO A 23 2.07 -17.03 15.07
C PRO A 23 1.21 -18.26 14.79
N LEU A 24 0.94 -18.52 13.51
CA LEU A 24 0.28 -19.74 13.07
C LEU A 24 1.23 -20.94 13.29
N ALA A 25 0.66 -22.03 13.80
CA ALA A 25 1.37 -23.29 13.97
C ALA A 25 1.57 -24.02 12.62
N ASN A 26 2.36 -25.08 12.66
CA ASN A 26 2.63 -25.89 11.46
C ASN A 26 1.36 -26.63 11.01
N GLY A 27 0.96 -26.45 9.76
CA GLY A 27 -0.21 -27.10 9.22
C GLY A 27 -0.83 -26.39 8.02
N TYR A 28 -2.06 -26.78 7.72
CA TYR A 28 -2.90 -26.19 6.69
C TYR A 28 -4.05 -25.41 7.31
N TYR A 29 -4.38 -24.26 6.75
CA TYR A 29 -5.44 -23.38 7.25
C TYR A 29 -6.41 -23.05 6.12
N VAL A 30 -7.71 -23.23 6.36
CA VAL A 30 -8.75 -22.79 5.41
C VAL A 30 -9.04 -21.32 5.68
N VAL A 31 -8.28 -20.45 5.01
CA VAL A 31 -8.31 -19.00 5.22
C VAL A 31 -9.47 -18.38 4.48
N VAL A 32 -10.13 -17.42 5.13
CA VAL A 32 -11.29 -16.69 4.59
C VAL A 32 -11.10 -15.17 4.58
N SER A 33 -10.10 -14.65 5.30
CA SER A 33 -9.75 -13.23 5.29
C SER A 33 -8.31 -13.00 5.71
N THR A 34 -7.73 -11.89 5.27
CA THR A 34 -6.36 -11.46 5.59
C THR A 34 -6.37 -10.02 6.07
N PHE A 35 -5.57 -9.74 7.10
CA PHE A 35 -5.39 -8.44 7.70
C PHE A 35 -3.90 -8.12 7.82
N MET A 36 -3.56 -6.84 7.92
CA MET A 36 -2.20 -6.42 8.27
C MET A 36 -1.94 -6.66 9.76
N ARG A 37 -0.67 -6.82 10.19
CA ARG A 37 -0.31 -7.03 11.61
C ARG A 37 -0.94 -6.02 12.58
N HIS A 38 -1.01 -4.75 12.19
CA HIS A 38 -1.60 -3.69 13.01
C HIS A 38 -3.14 -3.78 13.10
N GLN A 39 -3.79 -4.54 12.22
CA GLN A 39 -5.23 -4.80 12.19
C GLN A 39 -5.61 -6.11 12.91
N SER A 40 -4.79 -6.55 13.87
CA SER A 40 -5.01 -7.81 14.60
C SER A 40 -6.29 -7.81 15.44
N LYS A 41 -6.77 -6.64 15.88
CA LYS A 41 -8.05 -6.50 16.60
C LYS A 41 -9.24 -6.73 15.68
N GLU A 42 -9.17 -6.25 14.44
CA GLU A 42 -10.17 -6.43 13.40
C GLU A 42 -10.24 -7.90 12.97
N ALA A 43 -9.08 -8.56 12.82
CA ALA A 43 -9.00 -9.98 12.56
C ALA A 43 -9.67 -10.82 13.67
N ALA A 44 -9.38 -10.48 14.94
CA ALA A 44 -9.99 -11.14 16.09
C ALA A 44 -11.53 -10.93 16.12
N SER A 45 -11.99 -9.69 15.92
CA SER A 45 -13.42 -9.35 15.88
C SER A 45 -14.15 -10.05 14.71
N TYR A 46 -13.48 -10.22 13.58
CA TYR A 46 -14.05 -10.93 12.43
C TYR A 46 -14.19 -12.43 12.74
N SER A 47 -13.15 -13.05 13.31
CA SER A 47 -13.20 -14.45 13.76
C SER A 47 -14.31 -14.70 14.80
N GLU A 48 -14.46 -13.82 15.79
CA GLU A 48 -15.54 -13.92 16.78
C GLU A 48 -16.94 -13.81 16.14
N THR A 49 -17.08 -12.94 15.13
CA THR A 49 -18.32 -12.81 14.37
C THR A 49 -18.66 -14.10 13.62
N LEU A 50 -17.66 -14.77 13.05
CA LEU A 50 -17.85 -16.06 12.38
C LEU A 50 -18.26 -17.15 13.39
N ASN A 51 -17.65 -17.17 14.56
CA ASN A 51 -18.02 -18.07 15.66
C ASN A 51 -19.49 -17.87 16.09
N LYS A 52 -19.94 -16.61 16.23
CA LYS A 52 -21.35 -16.28 16.53
C LYS A 52 -22.33 -16.71 15.43
N ARG A 53 -21.88 -16.83 14.19
CA ARG A 53 -22.66 -17.34 13.05
C ARG A 53 -22.62 -18.86 12.91
N GLY A 54 -21.99 -19.56 13.87
CA GLY A 54 -21.92 -21.02 13.90
C GLY A 54 -20.80 -21.64 13.07
N PHE A 55 -19.85 -20.83 12.59
CA PHE A 55 -18.62 -21.37 12.00
C PHE A 55 -17.59 -21.63 13.09
N HIS A 56 -16.77 -22.67 12.94
CA HIS A 56 -15.50 -22.69 13.68
C HIS A 56 -14.57 -21.68 13.01
N SER A 57 -13.88 -20.84 13.79
CA SER A 57 -12.91 -19.89 13.28
C SER A 57 -11.82 -19.55 14.29
N GLY A 58 -10.61 -19.30 13.78
CA GLY A 58 -9.49 -18.71 14.51
C GLY A 58 -8.75 -17.67 13.66
N TYR A 59 -7.71 -17.08 14.24
CA TYR A 59 -6.82 -16.16 13.54
C TYR A 59 -5.38 -16.32 14.01
N GLY A 60 -4.40 -15.97 13.17
CA GLY A 60 -2.99 -16.02 13.55
C GLY A 60 -2.07 -15.31 12.56
N LEU A 61 -0.85 -15.02 13.02
CA LEU A 61 0.18 -14.29 12.29
C LEU A 61 1.02 -15.25 11.42
N GLU A 62 1.25 -14.89 10.17
CA GLU A 62 2.35 -15.41 9.37
C GLU A 62 3.54 -14.45 9.51
N GLU A 63 4.65 -14.97 10.03
CA GLU A 63 5.77 -14.17 10.51
C GLU A 63 6.67 -13.65 9.38
N GLY A 64 6.67 -14.31 8.22
CA GLY A 64 7.50 -13.93 7.08
C GLY A 64 7.04 -12.63 6.41
N LYS A 65 5.72 -12.45 6.26
CA LYS A 65 5.09 -11.34 5.54
C LYS A 65 4.32 -10.40 6.47
N GLY A 66 4.12 -10.77 7.74
CA GLY A 66 3.41 -9.94 8.71
C GLY A 66 1.89 -9.88 8.50
N PHE A 67 1.31 -10.88 7.84
CA PHE A 67 -0.13 -10.99 7.64
C PHE A 67 -0.80 -11.71 8.80
N VAL A 68 -1.98 -11.25 9.20
CA VAL A 68 -2.87 -11.94 10.13
C VAL A 68 -3.99 -12.58 9.34
N TYR A 69 -4.03 -13.90 9.32
CA TYR A 69 -5.04 -14.68 8.60
C TYR A 69 -6.17 -15.08 9.53
N VAL A 70 -7.42 -14.88 9.10
CA VAL A 70 -8.61 -15.47 9.74
C VAL A 70 -9.00 -16.71 8.96
N TYR A 71 -9.10 -17.84 9.66
CA TYR A 71 -9.37 -19.14 9.08
C TYR A 71 -10.58 -19.80 9.73
N LEU A 72 -11.21 -20.74 9.02
CA LEU A 72 -12.32 -21.53 9.53
C LEU A 72 -11.82 -22.75 10.30
N GLU A 73 -10.80 -23.41 9.78
CA GLU A 73 -10.30 -24.66 10.37
C GLU A 73 -8.82 -24.86 10.03
N SER A 74 -8.11 -25.54 10.92
CA SER A 74 -6.71 -25.89 10.78
C SER A 74 -6.54 -27.40 10.76
N TYR A 75 -5.58 -27.89 9.98
CA TYR A 75 -5.32 -29.30 9.74
C TYR A 75 -3.83 -29.59 9.84
N ASN A 76 -3.46 -30.78 10.32
CA ASN A 76 -2.07 -31.22 10.31
C ASN A 76 -1.60 -31.52 8.87
N PHE A 77 -0.29 -31.66 8.67
CA PHE A 77 0.26 -31.91 7.33
C PHE A 77 -0.20 -33.22 6.66
N SER A 78 -0.65 -34.21 7.43
CA SER A 78 -1.24 -35.45 6.89
C SER A 78 -2.67 -35.27 6.35
N GLN A 79 -3.32 -34.15 6.64
CA GLN A 79 -4.75 -33.90 6.40
C GLN A 79 -4.99 -32.91 5.25
N PHE A 80 -4.06 -32.78 4.30
CA PHE A 80 -4.19 -31.86 3.18
C PHE A 80 -5.51 -32.00 2.42
N ARG A 81 -5.93 -33.24 2.13
CA ARG A 81 -7.19 -33.50 1.43
C ARG A 81 -8.42 -32.98 2.19
N GLN A 82 -8.41 -33.10 3.51
CA GLN A 82 -9.49 -32.60 4.37
C GLN A 82 -9.53 -31.06 4.36
N ALA A 83 -8.37 -30.40 4.35
CA ALA A 83 -8.29 -28.94 4.20
C ALA A 83 -8.87 -28.47 2.86
N ILE A 84 -8.56 -29.18 1.77
CA ILE A 84 -9.12 -28.89 0.44
C ILE A 84 -10.63 -29.10 0.39
N ASP A 85 -11.13 -30.23 0.90
CA ASP A 85 -12.57 -30.53 0.94
C ASP A 85 -13.33 -29.47 1.75
N ARG A 86 -12.76 -29.04 2.89
CA ARG A 86 -13.32 -27.98 3.72
C ARG A 86 -13.33 -26.62 3.04
N MET A 87 -12.26 -26.28 2.31
CA MET A 87 -12.18 -25.06 1.51
C MET A 87 -13.23 -25.07 0.39
N MET A 88 -13.38 -26.17 -0.33
CA MET A 88 -14.40 -26.32 -1.38
C MET A 88 -15.81 -26.17 -0.80
N LEU A 89 -16.09 -26.76 0.36
CA LEU A 89 -17.36 -26.59 1.07
C LEU A 89 -17.60 -25.15 1.53
N ALA A 90 -16.55 -24.43 1.94
CA ALA A 90 -16.64 -23.02 2.31
C ALA A 90 -17.00 -22.14 1.10
N ARG A 91 -16.43 -22.44 -0.07
CA ARG A 91 -16.73 -21.76 -1.34
C ARG A 91 -18.14 -22.05 -1.86
N SER A 92 -18.63 -23.28 -1.69
CA SER A 92 -19.92 -23.71 -2.26
C SER A 92 -21.16 -23.17 -1.55
N LYS A 93 -21.01 -22.56 -0.37
CA LYS A 93 -22.12 -22.02 0.44
C LYS A 93 -22.32 -20.51 0.26
N ASP A 94 -21.77 -19.91 -0.80
CA ASP A 94 -21.75 -18.47 -1.12
C ASP A 94 -21.22 -17.53 -0.01
N SER A 95 -20.80 -18.08 1.14
CA SER A 95 -20.35 -17.32 2.30
C SER A 95 -18.87 -16.96 2.23
N PHE A 96 -18.06 -17.78 1.54
CA PHE A 96 -16.61 -17.60 1.44
C PHE A 96 -16.08 -18.02 0.05
N ALA A 97 -16.62 -17.41 -1.01
CA ALA A 97 -16.21 -17.70 -2.39
C ALA A 97 -14.68 -17.56 -2.61
N ALA A 98 -14.01 -16.72 -1.81
CA ALA A 98 -12.57 -16.48 -1.88
C ALA A 98 -11.71 -17.35 -0.95
N ALA A 99 -12.28 -18.32 -0.21
CA ALA A 99 -11.50 -19.13 0.74
C ALA A 99 -10.34 -19.87 0.06
N TRP A 100 -9.17 -20.02 0.69
CA TRP A 100 -8.05 -20.83 0.15
C TRP A 100 -7.38 -21.65 1.26
N VAL A 101 -6.52 -22.59 0.86
CA VAL A 101 -5.68 -23.34 1.80
C VAL A 101 -4.31 -22.68 1.89
N LEU A 102 -3.98 -22.16 3.08
CA LEU A 102 -2.66 -21.66 3.43
C LEU A 102 -1.85 -22.78 4.09
N LYS A 103 -0.58 -22.95 3.70
CA LYS A 103 0.33 -23.93 4.31
C LYS A 103 1.41 -23.20 5.11
N ILE A 104 1.46 -23.44 6.42
CA ILE A 104 2.42 -22.82 7.34
C ILE A 104 3.43 -23.86 7.81
N LYS A 105 4.72 -23.50 7.77
CA LYS A 105 5.81 -24.21 8.42
C LYS A 105 6.73 -23.20 9.10
N ASP A 106 6.98 -23.40 10.38
CA ASP A 106 7.82 -22.60 11.27
C ASP A 106 7.45 -21.12 11.22
N GLY A 107 6.13 -20.86 11.37
CA GLY A 107 5.55 -19.52 11.35
C GLY A 107 5.44 -18.87 9.96
N ARG A 108 5.89 -19.53 8.89
CA ARG A 108 5.97 -18.96 7.54
C ARG A 108 5.14 -19.70 6.50
N GLU A 109 4.63 -18.96 5.53
CA GLU A 109 3.94 -19.56 4.37
C GLU A 109 4.92 -20.30 3.46
N ILE A 110 4.56 -21.52 3.07
CA ILE A 110 5.27 -22.32 2.07
C ILE A 110 4.33 -22.64 0.90
N LYS A 111 4.75 -22.31 -0.33
CA LYS A 111 3.98 -22.57 -1.56
C LYS A 111 4.08 -24.06 -1.94
N GLU A 112 3.01 -24.67 -2.46
CA GLU A 112 3.12 -26.03 -3.01
C GLU A 112 4.10 -26.04 -4.20
N GLY A 113 5.04 -26.99 -4.19
CA GLY A 113 6.10 -27.10 -5.20
C GLY A 113 7.51 -26.75 -4.71
N THR A 114 7.70 -26.30 -3.46
CA THR A 114 9.05 -26.26 -2.86
C THR A 114 9.47 -27.67 -2.46
N PRO A 115 10.59 -28.22 -2.96
CA PRO A 115 11.07 -29.53 -2.51
C PRO A 115 11.42 -29.46 -1.03
N VAL A 116 10.72 -30.23 -0.21
CA VAL A 116 11.25 -30.64 1.09
C VAL A 116 12.11 -31.87 0.80
N THR A 117 13.42 -31.67 0.72
CA THR A 117 14.39 -32.76 0.64
C THR A 117 14.41 -33.46 1.99
N ASP A 118 13.51 -34.42 2.19
CA ASP A 118 13.69 -35.46 3.20
C ASP A 118 13.80 -36.79 2.47
N SER A 119 15.01 -37.35 2.56
CA SER A 119 15.40 -38.62 1.99
C SER A 119 14.61 -39.74 2.67
N ILE A 120 13.65 -40.34 1.97
CA ILE A 120 13.12 -41.63 2.37
C ILE A 120 13.22 -42.59 1.19
N THR A 121 14.18 -43.50 1.34
CA THR A 121 14.42 -44.68 0.54
C THR A 121 13.17 -45.56 0.53
N VAL A 122 12.56 -45.77 -0.65
CA VAL A 122 11.55 -46.82 -0.82
C VAL A 122 12.12 -47.87 -1.77
N LYS A 123 12.43 -49.03 -1.19
CA LYS A 123 12.82 -50.23 -1.92
C LYS A 123 11.64 -50.75 -2.74
N SER A 124 11.93 -51.10 -3.98
CA SER A 124 11.13 -51.87 -4.91
C SER A 124 10.76 -53.25 -4.38
N VAL A 125 9.48 -53.64 -4.46
CA VAL A 125 9.05 -55.04 -4.53
C VAL A 125 7.86 -55.16 -5.49
N THR A 126 7.87 -56.18 -6.33
CA THR A 126 6.82 -56.65 -7.25
C THR A 126 6.97 -58.17 -7.32
N PRO A 127 5.95 -58.97 -7.70
CA PRO A 127 4.59 -59.11 -7.17
C PRO A 127 4.34 -60.56 -6.66
N GLU A 128 3.24 -60.84 -5.94
CA GLU A 128 2.76 -62.23 -5.80
C GLU A 128 1.24 -62.34 -5.87
N ARG A 129 0.78 -63.50 -6.32
CA ARG A 129 -0.44 -63.81 -7.07
C ARG A 129 -1.52 -64.45 -6.18
N GLN A 130 -2.74 -63.91 -6.32
CA GLN A 130 -4.10 -64.48 -6.16
C GLN A 130 -4.38 -65.62 -5.16
N GLU A 131 -5.34 -65.36 -4.27
CA GLU A 131 -6.42 -66.31 -3.98
C GLU A 131 -7.79 -65.66 -4.18
N THR A 132 -8.68 -66.43 -4.80
CA THR A 132 -10.05 -66.12 -5.21
C THR A 132 -11.02 -66.11 -4.04
N VAL A 133 -11.80 -65.03 -3.88
CA VAL A 133 -13.07 -65.04 -3.15
C VAL A 133 -14.17 -64.52 -4.06
N THR A 134 -15.22 -65.31 -4.13
CA THR A 134 -16.45 -65.20 -4.92
C THR A 134 -17.05 -63.80 -4.99
N ALA A 135 -17.41 -63.39 -6.21
CA ALA A 135 -18.04 -62.12 -6.53
C ALA A 135 -19.43 -61.98 -5.88
N SER A 136 -19.56 -61.03 -4.96
CA SER A 136 -20.82 -60.32 -4.77
C SER A 136 -20.89 -59.19 -5.79
N LEU A 137 -21.89 -59.21 -6.67
CA LEU A 137 -22.23 -58.08 -7.53
C LEU A 137 -22.74 -56.93 -6.66
N VAL A 138 -21.82 -56.20 -6.04
CA VAL A 138 -22.05 -54.81 -5.70
C VAL A 138 -21.73 -54.05 -6.97
N THR A 139 -22.75 -53.49 -7.61
CA THR A 139 -22.56 -52.43 -8.59
C THR A 139 -21.99 -51.24 -7.81
N GLU A 140 -20.67 -51.21 -7.66
CA GLU A 140 -19.97 -50.05 -7.16
C GLU A 140 -20.21 -48.94 -8.19
N TYR A 141 -21.13 -48.03 -7.85
CA TYR A 141 -21.25 -46.78 -8.56
C TYR A 141 -19.92 -46.07 -8.36
N ILE A 142 -19.02 -46.17 -9.35
CA ILE A 142 -17.89 -45.27 -9.48
C ILE A 142 -18.53 -43.96 -9.98
N PRO A 143 -18.75 -42.95 -9.12
CA PRO A 143 -19.14 -41.65 -9.63
C PRO A 143 -18.08 -41.25 -10.65
N ASN A 144 -18.53 -40.88 -11.84
CA ASN A 144 -17.66 -40.29 -12.85
C ASN A 144 -16.87 -39.19 -12.12
N PRO A 145 -15.53 -39.22 -12.08
CA PRO A 145 -14.76 -38.25 -11.30
C PRO A 145 -15.25 -36.86 -11.71
N THR A 146 -15.77 -36.10 -10.76
CA THR A 146 -16.17 -34.73 -11.02
C THR A 146 -15.01 -34.06 -11.71
N PRO A 147 -15.21 -33.47 -12.91
CA PRO A 147 -14.11 -32.85 -13.65
C PRO A 147 -13.40 -31.90 -12.69
N LYS A 148 -12.10 -32.11 -12.49
CA LYS A 148 -11.29 -31.22 -11.66
C LYS A 148 -11.60 -29.80 -12.13
N PRO A 149 -11.95 -28.87 -11.23
CA PRO A 149 -12.29 -27.51 -11.63
C PRO A 149 -11.18 -26.98 -12.54
N VAL A 150 -11.54 -26.59 -13.76
CA VAL A 150 -10.59 -26.00 -14.71
C VAL A 150 -10.16 -24.68 -14.11
N ILE A 151 -8.95 -24.63 -13.55
CA ILE A 151 -8.35 -23.39 -13.05
C ILE A 151 -8.07 -22.55 -14.29
N LYS A 152 -8.92 -21.56 -14.56
CA LYS A 152 -8.63 -20.57 -15.59
C LYS A 152 -7.42 -19.76 -15.13
N PRO A 153 -6.37 -19.60 -15.96
CA PRO A 153 -5.24 -18.75 -15.62
C PRO A 153 -5.74 -17.35 -15.24
N GLN A 154 -5.29 -16.87 -14.10
CA GLN A 154 -5.55 -15.52 -13.64
C GLN A 154 -4.59 -14.55 -14.32
N HIS A 155 -5.15 -13.44 -14.76
CA HIS A 155 -4.40 -12.36 -15.37
C HIS A 155 -5.14 -11.03 -15.16
N LEU A 156 -4.50 -9.90 -15.42
CA LEU A 156 -5.08 -8.58 -15.13
C LEU A 156 -6.40 -8.26 -15.86
N GLY A 157 -6.73 -9.02 -16.91
CA GLY A 157 -8.00 -8.88 -17.64
C GLY A 157 -9.20 -9.57 -16.98
N ASN A 158 -8.97 -10.48 -16.03
CA ASN A 158 -10.03 -11.17 -15.30
C ASN A 158 -9.85 -11.14 -13.77
N THR A 159 -8.75 -10.54 -13.29
CA THR A 159 -8.33 -10.55 -11.89
C THR A 159 -7.88 -9.14 -11.48
N PRO A 160 -8.46 -8.54 -10.43
CA PRO A 160 -8.05 -7.23 -9.94
C PRO A 160 -6.62 -7.23 -9.40
N ILE A 161 -6.04 -6.04 -9.32
CA ILE A 161 -4.71 -5.79 -8.76
C ILE A 161 -4.80 -4.85 -7.55
N PHE A 162 -4.07 -5.16 -6.47
CA PHE A 162 -3.79 -4.28 -5.36
C PHE A 162 -2.39 -3.70 -5.52
N LEU A 163 -2.27 -2.37 -5.49
CA LEU A 163 -0.99 -1.68 -5.66
C LEU A 163 -0.50 -1.16 -4.31
N SER A 164 0.36 -1.91 -3.62
CA SER A 164 0.89 -1.56 -2.30
C SER A 164 2.13 -0.68 -2.43
N VAL A 165 2.12 0.52 -1.85
CA VAL A 165 3.27 1.42 -1.84
C VAL A 165 3.69 1.65 -0.39
N ILE A 166 4.88 1.18 -0.04
CA ILE A 166 5.38 1.16 1.32
C ILE A 166 6.80 1.67 1.38
N GLN A 167 7.20 2.20 2.53
CA GLN A 167 8.59 2.58 2.78
C GLN A 167 9.43 1.34 3.07
N LYS A 168 10.51 1.13 2.33
CA LYS A 168 11.39 -0.04 2.46
C LYS A 168 11.92 -0.26 3.88
N SER A 169 12.30 0.82 4.58
CA SER A 169 12.99 0.73 5.88
C SER A 169 12.12 0.31 7.07
N ASN A 170 10.83 0.61 7.04
CA ASN A 170 9.92 0.40 8.19
C ASN A 170 8.55 -0.16 7.77
N GLN A 171 8.37 -0.46 6.48
CA GLN A 171 7.14 -1.00 5.89
C GLN A 171 5.90 -0.09 6.10
N LYS A 172 6.13 1.20 6.41
CA LYS A 172 5.04 2.18 6.57
C LYS A 172 4.37 2.40 5.22
N VAL A 173 3.03 2.34 5.21
CA VAL A 173 2.22 2.67 4.03
C VAL A 173 2.43 4.13 3.64
N LEU A 174 2.71 4.36 2.37
CA LEU A 174 2.94 5.69 1.82
C LEU A 174 1.76 6.14 0.97
N ASN A 175 1.37 7.40 1.15
CA ASN A 175 0.45 8.05 0.23
C ASN A 175 1.20 8.35 -1.08
N GLY A 176 0.68 7.82 -2.17
CA GLY A 176 1.30 7.95 -3.49
C GLY A 176 0.33 7.69 -4.62
N THR A 177 0.84 7.71 -5.83
CA THR A 177 0.11 7.36 -7.04
C THR A 177 0.89 6.35 -7.84
N VAL A 178 0.19 5.48 -8.55
CA VAL A 178 0.80 4.60 -9.54
C VAL A 178 0.31 5.00 -10.92
N LYS A 179 1.22 5.46 -11.77
CA LYS A 179 0.94 5.67 -13.19
C LYS A 179 1.06 4.35 -13.91
N ILE A 180 0.09 4.08 -14.78
CA ILE A 180 -0.03 2.84 -15.53
C ILE A 180 0.21 3.19 -16.99
N LEU A 181 1.23 2.60 -17.59
CA LEU A 181 1.61 2.85 -18.97
C LEU A 181 1.65 1.54 -19.76
N ASP A 182 1.29 1.62 -21.03
CA ASP A 182 1.65 0.60 -22.01
C ASP A 182 3.16 0.66 -22.23
N ALA A 183 3.86 -0.43 -21.95
CA ALA A 183 5.32 -0.46 -22.05
C ALA A 183 5.82 -0.40 -23.50
N ASP A 184 5.01 -0.79 -24.49
CA ASP A 184 5.42 -0.83 -25.90
C ASP A 184 5.60 0.58 -26.50
N ASN A 185 4.78 1.53 -26.05
CA ASN A 185 4.72 2.88 -26.64
C ASN A 185 4.68 4.02 -25.59
N SER A 186 4.83 3.69 -24.30
CA SER A 186 4.76 4.64 -23.18
C SER A 186 3.45 5.42 -23.09
N LYS A 187 2.36 4.93 -23.70
CA LYS A 187 1.04 5.55 -23.60
C LYS A 187 0.50 5.38 -22.18
N VAL A 188 0.12 6.49 -21.55
CA VAL A 188 -0.54 6.47 -20.24
C VAL A 188 -1.94 5.88 -20.38
N LEU A 189 -2.17 4.77 -19.68
CA LEU A 189 -3.47 4.10 -19.58
C LEU A 189 -4.30 4.67 -18.43
N GLY A 190 -3.63 5.15 -17.38
CA GLY A 190 -4.27 5.78 -16.24
C GLY A 190 -3.29 6.16 -15.14
N SER A 191 -3.81 6.78 -14.09
CA SER A 191 -3.09 7.03 -12.85
C SER A 191 -4.06 6.82 -11.69
N VAL A 192 -3.66 6.01 -10.72
CA VAL A 192 -4.50 5.66 -9.57
C VAL A 192 -3.80 6.02 -8.26
N LYS A 193 -4.58 6.20 -7.19
CA LYS A 193 -4.01 6.33 -5.84
C LYS A 193 -3.42 4.98 -5.41
N ALA A 194 -2.31 5.01 -4.68
CA ALA A 194 -1.72 3.81 -4.11
C ALA A 194 -2.62 3.18 -3.02
N ASN A 195 -2.30 1.93 -2.66
CA ASN A 195 -2.90 1.16 -1.57
C ASN A 195 -4.40 0.88 -1.75
N GLY A 196 -4.78 0.53 -2.97
CA GLY A 196 -6.15 0.20 -3.35
C GLY A 196 -6.22 -0.90 -4.39
N TYR A 197 -7.44 -1.40 -4.62
CA TYR A 197 -7.76 -2.38 -5.66
C TYR A 197 -8.18 -1.69 -6.96
N PHE A 198 -7.69 -2.22 -8.08
CA PHE A 198 -7.94 -1.68 -9.41
C PHE A 198 -8.15 -2.80 -10.43
N THR A 199 -8.90 -2.47 -11.47
CA THR A 199 -8.87 -3.23 -12.73
C THR A 199 -7.97 -2.46 -13.68
N ILE A 200 -6.97 -3.11 -14.26
CA ILE A 200 -6.10 -2.47 -15.24
C ILE A 200 -6.77 -2.55 -16.61
N PRO A 201 -6.88 -1.44 -17.36
CA PRO A 201 -7.35 -1.51 -18.74
C PRO A 201 -6.37 -2.30 -19.61
N ASP A 202 -6.89 -3.10 -20.53
CA ASP A 202 -6.07 -3.77 -21.54
C ASP A 202 -5.23 -2.72 -22.31
N PRO A 203 -3.89 -2.84 -22.34
CA PRO A 203 -3.04 -1.93 -23.10
C PRO A 203 -3.35 -1.96 -24.60
N LYS A 204 -4.00 -3.03 -25.09
CA LYS A 204 -4.22 -3.32 -26.52
C LYS A 204 -2.92 -3.36 -27.33
N SER A 205 -1.80 -3.60 -26.63
CA SER A 205 -0.47 -3.68 -27.19
C SER A 205 -0.14 -5.11 -27.60
N LYS A 206 0.95 -5.27 -28.37
CA LYS A 206 1.35 -6.58 -28.89
C LYS A 206 1.83 -7.48 -27.76
N THR A 207 2.67 -6.93 -26.88
CA THR A 207 3.29 -7.69 -25.78
C THR A 207 2.33 -7.86 -24.59
N GLY A 208 1.38 -6.93 -24.42
CA GLY A 208 0.57 -6.85 -23.21
C GLY A 208 1.36 -6.38 -21.98
N SER A 209 2.59 -5.90 -22.15
CA SER A 209 3.44 -5.42 -21.06
C SER A 209 2.96 -4.06 -20.55
N ILE A 210 2.83 -3.97 -19.23
CA ILE A 210 2.43 -2.77 -18.50
C ILE A 210 3.63 -2.31 -17.67
N SER A 211 3.88 -1.01 -17.69
CA SER A 211 4.81 -0.34 -16.78
C SER A 211 4.01 0.39 -15.69
N LEU A 212 4.31 0.05 -14.44
CA LEU A 212 3.72 0.66 -13.25
C LEU A 212 4.78 1.56 -12.60
N VAL A 213 4.54 2.87 -12.61
CA VAL A 213 5.45 3.87 -12.02
C VAL A 213 4.82 4.39 -10.73
N ALA A 214 5.30 3.88 -9.60
CA ALA A 214 4.90 4.33 -8.27
C ALA A 214 5.67 5.59 -7.88
N SER A 215 4.94 6.62 -7.46
CA SER A 215 5.46 7.88 -6.97
C SER A 215 4.87 8.19 -5.59
N ALA A 216 5.73 8.48 -4.62
CA ALA A 216 5.35 8.95 -3.30
C ALA A 216 6.23 10.14 -2.92
N PHE A 217 5.64 11.16 -2.31
CA PHE A 217 6.39 12.37 -1.94
C PHE A 217 7.52 12.06 -0.95
N GLY A 218 8.73 12.54 -1.23
CA GLY A 218 9.93 12.27 -0.41
C GLY A 218 10.63 10.94 -0.71
N PHE A 219 10.18 10.21 -1.74
CA PHE A 219 10.75 8.93 -2.14
C PHE A 219 11.10 8.92 -3.63
N LYS A 220 12.05 8.06 -4.00
CA LYS A 220 12.42 7.82 -5.40
C LYS A 220 11.29 7.05 -6.10
N ASP A 221 10.96 7.48 -7.31
CA ASP A 221 9.99 6.75 -8.14
C ASP A 221 10.51 5.34 -8.42
N ILE A 222 9.62 4.34 -8.29
CA ILE A 222 9.91 2.95 -8.61
C ILE A 222 9.10 2.55 -9.82
N THR A 223 9.75 1.92 -10.79
CA THR A 223 9.08 1.36 -11.96
C THR A 223 9.17 -0.16 -11.90
N GLN A 224 8.01 -0.82 -11.98
CA GLN A 224 7.92 -2.26 -12.15
C GLN A 224 7.17 -2.59 -13.43
N SER A 225 7.46 -3.75 -14.02
CA SER A 225 6.78 -4.24 -15.21
C SER A 225 5.97 -5.48 -14.86
N ILE A 226 4.78 -5.59 -15.44
CA ILE A 226 3.88 -6.73 -15.29
C ILE A 226 3.20 -7.02 -16.63
N ASN A 227 2.91 -8.28 -16.93
CA ASN A 227 2.21 -8.66 -18.15
C ASN A 227 0.69 -8.76 -17.92
N TYR A 228 -0.09 -8.11 -18.77
CA TYR A 228 -1.55 -8.11 -18.70
C TYR A 228 -2.20 -9.48 -18.95
N LYS A 229 -1.58 -10.30 -19.81
CA LYS A 229 -2.11 -11.60 -20.26
C LYS A 229 -1.47 -12.78 -19.52
N GLU A 230 -0.25 -12.61 -19.03
CA GLU A 230 0.56 -13.66 -18.39
C GLU A 230 0.91 -13.35 -16.93
N THR A 231 0.06 -12.61 -16.22
CA THR A 231 0.34 -12.05 -14.88
C THR A 231 0.74 -13.09 -13.83
N GLU A 232 0.22 -14.31 -13.91
CA GLU A 232 0.66 -15.41 -13.03
C GLU A 232 2.16 -15.69 -13.11
N ARG A 233 2.80 -15.53 -14.29
CA ARG A 233 4.25 -15.68 -14.43
C ARG A 233 5.01 -14.62 -13.67
N ASP A 234 4.44 -13.42 -13.53
CA ASP A 234 5.08 -12.33 -12.79
C ASP A 234 5.14 -12.61 -11.30
N THR A 235 4.38 -13.58 -10.77
CA THR A 235 4.45 -14.02 -9.35
C THR A 235 5.75 -14.74 -8.99
N LEU A 236 6.63 -14.98 -9.97
CA LEU A 236 8.01 -15.38 -9.76
C LEU A 236 8.87 -14.22 -9.23
N ASN A 237 8.44 -12.97 -9.45
CA ASN A 237 9.07 -11.79 -8.85
C ASN A 237 8.57 -11.63 -7.40
N GLU A 238 9.47 -11.33 -6.48
CA GLU A 238 9.14 -11.19 -5.05
C GLU A 238 8.10 -10.10 -4.78
N ASP A 239 8.07 -9.08 -5.63
CA ASP A 239 7.18 -7.93 -5.53
C ASP A 239 5.74 -8.23 -5.98
N VAL A 240 5.48 -9.39 -6.59
CA VAL A 240 4.16 -9.76 -7.13
C VAL A 240 3.64 -11.02 -6.45
N THR A 241 2.48 -10.92 -5.82
CA THR A 241 1.83 -12.05 -5.13
C THR A 241 0.41 -12.25 -5.62
N LEU A 242 0.01 -13.48 -5.96
CA LEU A 242 -1.38 -13.82 -6.23
C LEU A 242 -2.08 -14.26 -4.93
N PHE A 243 -3.07 -13.49 -4.48
CA PHE A 243 -3.91 -13.80 -3.33
C PHE A 243 -5.28 -14.29 -3.79
N GLY A 244 -5.38 -15.56 -4.19
CA GLY A 244 -6.65 -16.21 -4.50
C GLY A 244 -7.41 -15.62 -5.70
N ASN A 245 -7.92 -14.40 -5.57
CA ASN A 245 -8.71 -13.63 -6.53
C ASN A 245 -8.16 -12.23 -6.85
N PHE A 246 -6.94 -11.86 -6.40
CA PHE A 246 -6.30 -10.61 -6.82
C PHE A 246 -4.77 -10.73 -6.85
N PHE A 247 -4.12 -9.98 -7.73
CA PHE A 247 -2.68 -9.79 -7.70
C PHE A 247 -2.33 -8.64 -6.76
N MET A 248 -1.30 -8.77 -5.93
CA MET A 248 -0.70 -7.68 -5.19
C MET A 248 0.65 -7.36 -5.80
N VAL A 249 0.89 -6.10 -6.10
CA VAL A 249 2.19 -5.59 -6.53
C VAL A 249 2.69 -4.63 -5.47
N THR A 250 3.89 -4.87 -4.95
CA THR A 250 4.48 -4.14 -3.82
C THR A 250 5.62 -3.26 -4.32
N PHE A 251 5.56 -1.97 -4.01
CA PHE A 251 6.59 -0.98 -4.29
C PHE A 251 7.27 -0.59 -2.97
N GLU A 252 8.49 -1.10 -2.74
CA GLU A 252 9.31 -0.75 -1.58
C GLU A 252 10.13 0.52 -1.81
N MET A 253 9.52 1.66 -1.49
CA MET A 253 10.04 2.99 -1.77
C MET A 253 11.26 3.33 -0.91
N GLU A 254 12.32 3.81 -1.57
CA GLU A 254 13.50 4.38 -0.92
C GLU A 254 13.42 5.90 -0.87
N ARG A 255 13.91 6.51 0.22
CA ARG A 255 13.92 7.97 0.34
C ARG A 255 14.78 8.61 -0.74
N ILE A 256 14.40 9.83 -1.13
CA ILE A 256 15.26 10.68 -1.95
C ILE A 256 16.55 11.06 -1.20
N THR A 257 17.65 11.24 -1.93
CA THR A 257 18.97 11.57 -1.39
C THR A 257 19.35 13.02 -1.71
N LYS A 258 20.41 13.53 -1.07
CA LYS A 258 21.02 14.83 -1.38
C LYS A 258 21.09 15.10 -2.89
N GLY A 259 20.68 16.30 -3.30
CA GLY A 259 20.60 16.75 -4.69
C GLY A 259 19.32 16.35 -5.44
N SER A 260 18.47 15.49 -4.86
CA SER A 260 17.20 15.11 -5.48
C SER A 260 16.18 16.24 -5.33
N SER A 261 15.41 16.50 -6.40
CA SER A 261 14.29 17.44 -6.37
C SER A 261 12.94 16.73 -6.55
N SER A 262 11.88 17.33 -5.99
CA SER A 262 10.50 16.87 -6.12
C SER A 262 9.57 18.07 -6.27
N THR A 263 8.64 18.01 -7.22
CA THR A 263 7.64 19.06 -7.41
C THR A 263 6.50 18.90 -6.41
N LEU A 264 6.19 19.96 -5.67
CA LEU A 264 5.06 20.02 -4.74
C LEU A 264 3.75 20.34 -5.49
N SER A 265 3.25 19.39 -6.29
CA SER A 265 2.10 19.58 -7.20
C SER A 265 0.74 19.84 -6.53
N GLY A 266 0.57 19.45 -5.26
CA GLY A 266 -0.57 19.77 -4.41
C GLY A 266 -0.44 21.12 -3.70
N VAL A 267 0.73 21.76 -3.71
CA VAL A 267 0.92 23.12 -3.18
C VAL A 267 0.55 24.14 -4.25
N THR A 268 -0.56 24.81 -4.04
CA THR A 268 -1.15 25.81 -4.93
C THR A 268 -1.57 27.03 -4.12
N PHE A 269 -1.72 28.16 -4.79
CA PHE A 269 -1.92 29.46 -4.17
C PHE A 269 -3.19 30.10 -4.71
N PHE A 270 -3.78 31.00 -3.92
CA PHE A 270 -4.80 31.89 -4.45
C PHE A 270 -4.21 32.73 -5.61
N ASN A 271 -5.08 33.17 -6.52
CA ASN A 271 -4.67 33.98 -7.67
C ASN A 271 -3.89 35.20 -7.20
N ASP A 272 -2.73 35.42 -7.82
CA ASP A 272 -1.82 36.52 -7.53
C ASP A 272 -1.43 36.64 -6.04
N ALA A 273 -1.51 35.54 -5.28
CA ALA A 273 -1.22 35.53 -3.85
C ALA A 273 0.01 34.66 -3.51
N ALA A 274 0.65 35.02 -2.40
CA ALA A 274 1.59 34.16 -1.68
C ALA A 274 0.88 33.20 -0.70
N ILE A 275 -0.44 33.35 -0.53
CA ILE A 275 -1.27 32.57 0.40
C ILE A 275 -1.72 31.27 -0.30
N MET A 276 -1.54 30.13 0.36
CA MET A 276 -1.88 28.82 -0.18
C MET A 276 -3.38 28.58 -0.09
N VAL A 277 -3.91 27.68 -0.93
CA VAL A 277 -5.29 27.20 -0.79
C VAL A 277 -5.36 26.08 0.27
N PRO A 278 -6.53 25.81 0.89
CA PRO A 278 -6.66 24.77 1.92
C PRO A 278 -6.22 23.38 1.48
N THR A 279 -6.46 22.99 0.23
CA THR A 279 -6.07 21.67 -0.30
C THR A 279 -4.56 21.44 -0.32
N SER A 280 -3.74 22.49 -0.15
CA SER A 280 -2.29 22.37 -0.08
C SER A 280 -1.75 21.89 1.26
N GLN A 281 -2.59 21.90 2.30
CA GLN A 281 -2.21 21.48 3.65
C GLN A 281 -1.74 20.01 3.67
N ASP A 282 -2.41 19.11 2.95
CA ASP A 282 -2.06 17.68 2.93
C ASP A 282 -0.63 17.45 2.43
N GLN A 283 -0.21 18.17 1.39
CA GLN A 283 1.15 18.04 0.89
C GLN A 283 2.18 18.65 1.83
N LEU A 284 1.85 19.78 2.48
CA LEU A 284 2.74 20.37 3.48
C LEU A 284 2.92 19.51 4.72
N LEU A 285 1.86 18.81 5.16
CA LEU A 285 1.97 17.80 6.21
C LEU A 285 2.95 16.68 5.82
N GLY A 286 2.97 16.28 4.54
CA GLY A 286 3.97 15.35 4.03
C GLY A 286 5.41 15.89 4.10
N VAL A 287 5.62 17.16 3.77
CA VAL A 287 6.92 17.84 3.92
C VAL A 287 7.34 17.90 5.39
N LEU A 288 6.42 18.28 6.27
CA LEU A 288 6.63 18.35 7.72
C LEU A 288 7.02 16.99 8.29
N GLU A 289 6.27 15.95 7.94
CA GLU A 289 6.56 14.57 8.37
C GLU A 289 7.95 14.13 7.92
N MET A 290 8.31 14.39 6.67
CA MET A 290 9.63 14.07 6.12
C MET A 290 10.75 14.75 6.92
N LEU A 291 10.61 16.05 7.22
CA LEU A 291 11.61 16.82 7.99
C LEU A 291 11.70 16.40 9.45
N ASN A 292 10.60 15.95 10.06
CA ASN A 292 10.57 15.42 11.42
C ASN A 292 11.24 14.05 11.52
N GLN A 293 11.08 13.21 10.50
CA GLN A 293 11.69 11.88 10.46
C GLN A 293 13.20 11.92 10.22
N GLU A 294 13.70 12.97 9.55
CA GLU A 294 15.13 13.15 9.28
C GLU A 294 15.63 14.49 9.85
N PRO A 295 15.94 14.59 11.16
CA PRO A 295 16.25 15.86 11.83
C PRO A 295 17.44 16.64 11.25
N LYS A 296 18.35 15.96 10.56
CA LYS A 296 19.53 16.57 9.90
C LYS A 296 19.25 17.03 8.47
N MET A 297 18.14 16.60 7.88
CA MET A 297 17.81 16.93 6.49
C MET A 297 17.62 18.44 6.35
N ARG A 298 18.30 19.00 5.35
CA ARG A 298 18.10 20.39 4.91
C ARG A 298 17.45 20.39 3.55
N ILE A 299 16.53 21.34 3.33
CA ILE A 299 15.80 21.46 2.07
C ILE A 299 15.88 22.88 1.52
N ARG A 300 15.74 22.99 0.19
CA ARG A 300 15.44 24.24 -0.50
C ARG A 300 14.06 24.15 -1.14
N ILE A 301 13.27 25.19 -0.94
CA ILE A 301 11.97 25.40 -1.54
C ILE A 301 12.12 26.47 -2.62
N GLU A 302 11.88 26.10 -3.86
CA GLU A 302 11.99 26.98 -5.02
C GLU A 302 10.60 27.30 -5.57
N GLY A 303 10.20 28.57 -5.57
CA GLY A 303 8.96 29.03 -6.18
C GLY A 303 9.17 29.42 -7.64
N HIS A 304 8.25 29.07 -8.53
CA HIS A 304 8.28 29.46 -9.94
C HIS A 304 6.96 30.10 -10.38
N THR A 305 7.03 30.91 -11.43
CA THR A 305 5.87 31.54 -12.09
C THR A 305 5.85 31.21 -13.59
N ASN A 306 4.71 31.45 -14.23
CA ASN A 306 4.63 31.39 -15.69
C ASN A 306 5.11 32.71 -16.31
N GLY A 307 6.43 32.84 -16.48
CA GLY A 307 7.07 34.05 -17.04
C GLY A 307 7.38 35.12 -15.99
N ASN A 308 7.80 36.30 -16.47
CA ASN A 308 8.41 37.37 -15.65
C ASN A 308 7.55 38.64 -15.53
N ALA A 309 6.24 38.54 -15.76
CA ALA A 309 5.34 39.69 -15.70
C ALA A 309 5.33 40.31 -14.30
N ARG A 310 5.15 41.64 -14.25
CA ARG A 310 4.80 42.35 -13.02
C ARG A 310 3.28 42.37 -12.84
N GLY A 311 2.82 42.40 -11.61
CA GLY A 311 1.39 42.40 -11.30
C GLY A 311 1.13 42.71 -9.83
N ASP A 312 -0.15 42.65 -9.47
CA ASP A 312 -0.56 42.71 -8.08
C ASP A 312 -0.09 41.44 -7.36
N ILE A 313 0.27 41.56 -6.09
CA ILE A 313 0.65 40.47 -5.21
C ILE A 313 -0.12 40.63 -3.90
N VAL A 314 -0.77 39.54 -3.48
CA VAL A 314 -1.47 39.45 -2.20
C VAL A 314 -0.58 38.71 -1.21
N TYR A 315 -0.13 39.43 -0.20
CA TYR A 315 0.69 38.90 0.89
C TYR A 315 -0.17 38.57 2.11
N MET A 316 0.28 37.59 2.88
CA MET A 316 -0.31 37.23 4.16
C MET A 316 -0.17 38.40 5.15
N GLY A 317 -1.27 38.73 5.83
CA GLY A 317 -1.26 39.73 6.89
C GLY A 317 -0.74 39.21 8.23
N SER A 318 -0.87 40.04 9.26
CA SER A 318 -0.53 39.73 10.66
C SER A 318 -1.19 38.47 11.24
N SER A 319 -2.35 38.06 10.71
CA SER A 319 -3.13 36.92 11.18
C SER A 319 -2.47 35.57 10.94
N LYS A 320 -1.41 35.51 10.11
CA LYS A 320 -0.73 34.27 9.70
C LYS A 320 -1.68 33.20 9.17
N ASN A 321 -2.72 33.61 8.44
CA ASN A 321 -3.61 32.67 7.75
C ASN A 321 -2.93 32.10 6.49
N TYR A 322 -2.20 31.00 6.66
CA TYR A 322 -1.45 30.36 5.58
C TYR A 322 -2.32 29.80 4.44
N PHE A 323 -3.57 29.43 4.75
CA PHE A 323 -4.46 28.68 3.86
C PHE A 323 -5.76 29.43 3.49
N ALA A 324 -5.92 30.69 3.90
CA ALA A 324 -7.13 31.46 3.68
C ALA A 324 -6.84 32.95 3.52
N LEU A 325 -7.61 33.63 2.64
CA LEU A 325 -7.53 35.08 2.50
C LEU A 325 -8.18 35.77 3.69
N GLY A 326 -7.37 36.37 4.56
CA GLY A 326 -7.83 37.19 5.68
C GLY A 326 -8.29 38.59 5.26
N LYS A 327 -8.91 39.33 6.19
CA LYS A 327 -9.24 40.76 6.00
C LYS A 327 -8.01 41.66 6.07
N ASP A 328 -6.92 41.16 6.65
CA ASP A 328 -5.67 41.88 6.90
C ASP A 328 -4.60 41.62 5.83
N VAL A 329 -4.96 41.00 4.71
CA VAL A 329 -4.03 40.77 3.60
C VAL A 329 -3.47 42.09 3.08
N VAL A 330 -2.19 42.08 2.74
CA VAL A 330 -1.51 43.25 2.18
C VAL A 330 -1.46 43.09 0.66
N ARG A 331 -1.81 44.15 -0.07
CA ARG A 331 -1.78 44.18 -1.53
C ARG A 331 -0.73 45.17 -1.99
N ASP A 332 0.18 44.73 -2.86
CA ASP A 332 1.19 45.58 -3.46
C ASP A 332 1.51 45.11 -4.88
N LYS A 333 2.24 45.90 -5.66
CA LYS A 333 2.72 45.51 -6.99
C LYS A 333 4.14 44.98 -6.92
N GLY A 334 4.38 43.83 -7.54
CA GLY A 334 5.71 43.25 -7.62
C GLY A 334 5.98 42.52 -8.92
N SER A 335 7.20 42.03 -9.01
CA SER A 335 7.70 41.15 -10.06
C SER A 335 7.33 39.70 -9.79
N ALA A 336 7.38 38.88 -10.84
CA ALA A 336 7.20 37.44 -10.71
C ALA A 336 8.25 36.79 -9.77
N LYS A 337 9.44 37.40 -9.65
CA LYS A 337 10.48 36.97 -8.71
C LYS A 337 10.08 37.23 -7.25
N GLU A 338 9.50 38.41 -6.97
CA GLU A 338 8.97 38.72 -5.63
C GLU A 338 7.79 37.82 -5.27
N LEU A 339 6.86 37.57 -6.20
CA LEU A 339 5.74 36.65 -5.97
C LEU A 339 6.22 35.22 -5.66
N SER A 340 7.13 34.69 -6.47
CA SER A 340 7.66 33.34 -6.25
C SER A 340 8.49 33.22 -4.98
N GLN A 341 9.27 34.26 -4.63
CA GLN A 341 10.02 34.33 -3.37
C GLN A 341 9.05 34.28 -2.18
N ALA A 342 8.02 35.14 -2.18
CA ALA A 342 7.02 35.20 -1.12
C ALA A 342 6.27 33.87 -0.97
N ARG A 343 5.98 33.18 -2.07
CA ARG A 343 5.38 31.84 -2.04
C ARG A 343 6.28 30.81 -1.36
N ALA A 344 7.56 30.78 -1.70
CA ALA A 344 8.52 29.89 -1.04
C ALA A 344 8.68 30.23 0.46
N GLU A 345 8.71 31.52 0.80
CA GLU A 345 8.80 32.01 2.18
C GLU A 345 7.55 31.69 3.01
N VAL A 346 6.36 31.77 2.45
CA VAL A 346 5.12 31.39 3.15
C VAL A 346 5.14 29.90 3.51
N ILE A 347 5.65 29.03 2.61
CA ILE A 347 5.81 27.61 2.92
C ILE A 347 6.86 27.41 4.03
N LYS A 348 8.02 28.07 3.93
CA LYS A 348 9.04 28.04 4.98
C LYS A 348 8.48 28.50 6.32
N SER A 349 7.75 29.62 6.34
CA SER A 349 7.12 30.19 7.53
C SER A 349 6.12 29.22 8.16
N TRP A 350 5.32 28.53 7.36
CA TRP A 350 4.42 27.49 7.85
C TRP A 350 5.20 26.34 8.51
N LEU A 351 6.22 25.80 7.83
CA LEU A 351 7.04 24.70 8.38
C LEU A 351 7.77 25.09 9.68
N VAL A 352 8.26 26.33 9.76
CA VAL A 352 8.88 26.87 10.98
C VAL A 352 7.86 27.01 12.10
N ASN A 353 6.65 27.47 11.78
CA ASN A 353 5.55 27.55 12.75
C ASN A 353 5.14 26.17 13.28
N GLU A 354 5.26 25.12 12.46
CA GLU A 354 5.05 23.71 12.85
C GLU A 354 6.26 23.09 13.58
N GLY A 355 7.31 23.88 13.87
CA GLY A 355 8.43 23.47 14.72
C GLY A 355 9.71 23.04 13.99
N ILE A 356 9.79 23.19 12.66
CA ILE A 356 11.04 22.93 11.93
C ILE A 356 12.01 24.10 12.13
N ALA A 357 13.27 23.81 12.47
CA ALA A 357 14.30 24.83 12.62
C ALA A 357 14.51 25.62 11.31
N GLU A 358 14.62 26.95 11.43
CA GLU A 358 14.64 27.85 10.28
C GLU A 358 15.84 27.64 9.33
N ASP A 359 17.00 27.30 9.90
CA ASP A 359 18.25 27.01 9.20
C ASP A 359 18.20 25.74 8.35
N ARG A 360 17.19 24.89 8.56
CA ARG A 360 16.95 23.69 7.76
C ARG A 360 16.23 23.98 6.44
N ILE A 361 15.72 25.18 6.23
CA ILE A 361 14.87 25.52 5.09
C ILE A 361 15.41 26.78 4.39
N GLU A 362 15.87 26.59 3.16
CA GLU A 362 16.15 27.68 2.21
C GLU A 362 14.89 27.97 1.38
N ALA A 363 14.53 29.24 1.19
CA ALA A 363 13.40 29.66 0.35
C ALA A 363 13.91 30.58 -0.77
N VAL A 364 13.63 30.22 -2.02
CA VAL A 364 14.16 30.92 -3.20
C VAL A 364 13.08 31.16 -4.25
N GLY A 365 12.94 32.40 -4.69
CA GLY A 365 12.08 32.81 -5.79
C GLY A 365 12.80 32.78 -7.12
N MET A 366 12.37 31.88 -8.01
CA MET A 366 12.96 31.71 -9.35
C MET A 366 12.30 32.61 -10.40
N GLY A 367 11.13 33.19 -10.11
CA GLY A 367 10.31 33.88 -11.10
C GLY A 367 9.98 32.96 -12.27
N GLY A 368 10.02 33.51 -13.49
CA GLY A 368 9.79 32.77 -14.73
C GLY A 368 10.99 31.97 -15.23
N ASN A 369 12.08 31.86 -14.44
CA ASN A 369 13.26 31.11 -14.85
C ASN A 369 13.00 29.60 -14.80
N LYS A 370 13.71 28.86 -15.66
CA LYS A 370 13.59 27.40 -15.84
C LYS A 370 12.11 26.96 -16.02
N PRO A 371 11.41 27.49 -17.04
CA PRO A 371 10.05 27.04 -17.34
C PRO A 371 10.06 25.58 -17.81
N ILE A 372 9.04 24.80 -17.44
CA ILE A 372 8.87 23.42 -17.91
C ILE A 372 8.30 23.43 -19.33
N TYR A 373 7.40 24.36 -19.61
CA TYR A 373 6.72 24.53 -20.88
C TYR A 373 6.88 25.96 -21.38
N ASP A 374 6.72 26.16 -22.69
CA ASP A 374 6.59 27.51 -23.23
C ASP A 374 5.48 28.30 -22.52
N SER A 375 5.73 29.58 -22.28
CA SER A 375 4.83 30.45 -21.50
C SER A 375 3.42 30.61 -22.09
N LYS A 376 3.25 30.32 -23.38
CA LYS A 376 1.97 30.39 -24.12
C LYS A 376 1.37 29.01 -24.42
N SER A 377 2.01 27.93 -23.99
CA SER A 377 1.50 26.56 -24.16
C SER A 377 0.18 26.36 -23.41
N SER A 378 -0.66 25.43 -23.89
CA SER A 378 -1.82 24.93 -23.14
C SER A 378 -1.43 24.34 -21.77
N PHE A 379 -0.16 23.94 -21.59
CA PHE A 379 0.39 23.43 -20.34
C PHE A 379 1.11 24.49 -19.49
N ALA A 380 1.15 25.76 -19.91
CA ALA A 380 1.93 26.82 -19.26
C ALA A 380 1.55 27.08 -17.79
N ARG A 381 0.33 26.72 -17.38
CA ARG A 381 -0.10 26.74 -15.96
C ARG A 381 0.82 25.92 -15.05
N ARG A 382 1.44 24.85 -15.57
CA ARG A 382 2.38 23.99 -14.82
C ARG A 382 3.74 24.64 -14.55
N ASN A 383 4.04 25.77 -15.20
CA ASN A 383 5.24 26.55 -14.90
C ASN A 383 5.15 27.18 -13.50
N GLY A 384 3.95 27.59 -13.08
CA GLY A 384 3.67 28.04 -11.72
C GLY A 384 3.64 26.85 -10.78
N ARG A 385 4.76 26.59 -10.11
CA ARG A 385 4.97 25.41 -9.29
C ARG A 385 5.91 25.72 -8.13
N VAL A 386 6.02 24.76 -7.22
CA VAL A 386 7.02 24.75 -6.17
C VAL A 386 7.85 23.49 -6.30
N GLU A 387 9.17 23.62 -6.23
CA GLU A 387 10.09 22.50 -6.18
C GLU A 387 10.74 22.43 -4.79
N LEU A 388 10.93 21.22 -4.28
CA LEU A 388 11.68 20.94 -3.07
C LEU A 388 12.93 20.18 -3.46
N THR A 389 14.10 20.67 -3.05
CA THR A 389 15.39 19.99 -3.24
C THR A 389 16.01 19.62 -1.91
N VAL A 390 16.50 18.39 -1.76
CA VAL A 390 17.26 17.97 -0.58
C VAL A 390 18.70 18.47 -0.70
N LEU A 391 19.15 19.24 0.28
CA LEU A 391 20.49 19.85 0.30
C LEU A 391 21.52 18.99 1.03
N ASP A 392 21.11 18.33 2.11
CA ASP A 392 21.97 17.51 2.98
C ASP A 392 21.25 16.27 3.48
#